data_AF-A0A976EEL2-F1
#
_entry.id   AF-A0A976EEL2-F1
#
_cell.length_a   1.000
_cell.length_b   1.000
_cell.length_c   1.000
_cell.angle_alpha   90.00
_cell.angle_beta   90.00
_cell.angle_gamma   90.00
#
_symmetry.space_group_name_H-M   'P 1'
#
loop_
_entity.id
_entity.type
_entity.pdbx_description
1 polymer ?
#
loop_
_entity_poly.entity_id
_entity_poly.type
_entity_poly.pdbx_seq_one_letter_code
_entity_poly.pdbx_strand_id
1 'polypeptide(L)'
;MTLEARISALATAIGTDIKALQAAGAVGDAAVASAVLNVPTLAPGYAEVVVTNAAVTPASKIMPLLVGELDAENDLEELADSGMRVFAVPEAGQIHFVLTGNGPFTGDFKVNYQLAN
;
A
#
# COMPACT_ATOMS: atom_id res chain seq x y z
N MET A 1 -19.48 -46.56 6.63
CA MET A 1 -19.25 -45.34 5.81
C MET A 1 -18.43 -45.74 4.61
N THR A 2 -18.89 -45.42 3.40
CA THR A 2 -18.18 -45.80 2.16
C THR A 2 -17.01 -44.86 1.89
N LEU A 3 -16.12 -45.22 0.96
CA LEU A 3 -14.98 -44.38 0.59
C LEU A 3 -15.45 -43.06 -0.04
N GLU A 4 -16.51 -43.11 -0.84
CA GLU A 4 -17.14 -41.96 -1.48
C GLU A 4 -17.66 -40.96 -0.43
N ALA A 5 -18.30 -41.47 0.64
CA ALA A 5 -18.78 -40.64 1.73
C ALA A 5 -17.63 -39.93 2.47
N ARG A 6 -16.47 -40.58 2.62
CA ARG A 6 -15.28 -39.98 3.25
C ARG A 6 -14.68 -38.89 2.38
N ILE A 7 -14.57 -39.12 1.07
CA ILE A 7 -14.02 -38.15 0.12
C ILE A 7 -14.92 -36.91 0.05
N SER A 8 -16.23 -37.10 0.02
CA SER A 8 -17.21 -36.00 0.00
C SER A 8 -17.13 -35.14 1.27
N ALA A 9 -17.01 -35.77 2.45
CA ALA A 9 -16.86 -35.07 3.72
C ALA A 9 -15.55 -34.26 3.78
N LEU A 10 -14.44 -34.84 3.31
CA LEU A 10 -13.14 -34.16 3.26
C LEU A 10 -13.17 -32.95 2.31
N ALA A 11 -13.74 -33.11 1.12
CA ALA A 11 -13.84 -32.01 0.15
C ALA A 11 -14.68 -30.84 0.71
N THR A 12 -15.73 -31.14 1.47
CA THR A 12 -16.57 -30.13 2.13
C THR A 12 -15.83 -29.41 3.25
N ALA A 13 -15.07 -30.14 4.07
CA ALA A 13 -14.24 -29.55 5.13
C ALA A 13 -13.18 -28.61 4.52
N ILE A 14 -12.42 -29.08 3.52
CA ILE A 14 -11.42 -28.27 2.83
C ILE A 14 -12.06 -27.02 2.18
N GLY A 15 -13.20 -27.18 1.51
CA GLY A 15 -13.89 -26.05 0.89
C GLY A 15 -14.40 -25.02 1.92
N THR A 16 -14.75 -25.46 3.12
CA THR A 16 -15.14 -24.58 4.24
C THR A 16 -13.93 -23.84 4.78
N ASP A 17 -12.81 -24.53 5.01
CA ASP A 17 -11.59 -23.94 5.50
C ASP A 17 -11.00 -22.92 4.52
N ILE A 18 -11.01 -23.22 3.22
CA ILE A 18 -10.58 -22.28 2.17
C ILE A 18 -11.42 -21.00 2.20
N LYS A 19 -12.75 -21.12 2.30
CA LYS A 19 -13.64 -19.95 2.37
C LYS A 19 -13.39 -19.12 3.63
N ALA A 20 -13.14 -19.78 4.77
CA ALA A 20 -12.80 -19.10 6.02
C ALA A 20 -11.48 -18.33 5.89
N LEU A 21 -10.46 -18.95 5.27
CA LEU A 21 -9.17 -18.30 5.02
C LEU A 21 -9.26 -17.13 4.02
N GLN A 22 -10.08 -17.27 2.97
CA GLN A 22 -10.36 -16.18 2.03
C GLN A 22 -11.08 -15.01 2.71
N ALA A 23 -12.09 -15.30 3.54
CA ALA A 23 -12.81 -14.28 4.30
C ALA A 23 -11.90 -13.59 5.35
N ALA A 24 -10.92 -14.31 5.90
CA ALA A 24 -9.91 -13.77 6.80
C ALA A 24 -8.80 -12.98 6.08
N GLY A 25 -8.83 -12.87 4.74
CA GLY A 25 -7.78 -12.20 3.97
C GLY A 25 -6.42 -12.92 4.02
N ALA A 26 -6.36 -14.16 4.51
CA ALA A 26 -5.12 -14.92 4.70
C ALA A 26 -4.65 -15.62 3.42
N VAL A 27 -5.51 -15.73 2.40
CA VAL A 27 -5.23 -16.40 1.12
C VAL A 27 -5.61 -15.45 -0.01
N GLY A 28 -4.74 -14.48 -0.24
CA GLY A 28 -4.78 -13.60 -1.39
C GLY A 28 -3.47 -12.82 -1.43
N ASP A 29 -2.89 -12.66 -2.62
CA ASP A 29 -1.96 -11.55 -2.85
C ASP A 29 -2.71 -10.29 -2.43
N ALA A 30 -2.31 -9.69 -1.32
CA ALA A 30 -2.90 -8.44 -0.89
C ALA A 30 -2.66 -7.45 -2.03
N ALA A 31 -3.75 -7.02 -2.68
CA ALA A 31 -3.67 -6.25 -3.90
C ALA A 31 -2.82 -5.00 -3.63
N VAL A 32 -1.71 -4.90 -4.36
CA VAL A 32 -0.84 -3.72 -4.30
C VAL A 32 -1.53 -2.65 -5.14
N ALA A 33 -1.90 -1.56 -4.48
CA ALA A 33 -2.40 -0.36 -5.14
C ALA A 33 -1.23 0.61 -5.40
N SER A 34 -1.42 1.52 -6.34
CA SER A 34 -0.44 2.57 -6.66
C SER A 34 -1.11 3.94 -6.63
N ALA A 35 -0.37 4.95 -6.21
CA ALA A 35 -0.78 6.35 -6.24
C ALA A 35 0.39 7.24 -6.69
N VAL A 36 0.06 8.39 -7.27
CA VAL A 36 1.01 9.48 -7.53
C VAL A 36 0.73 10.58 -6.52
N LEU A 37 1.76 10.95 -5.77
CA LEU A 37 1.73 12.01 -4.77
C LEU A 37 2.32 13.27 -5.39
N ASN A 38 1.45 14.20 -5.79
CA ASN A 38 1.86 15.46 -6.40
C ASN A 38 2.24 16.48 -5.31
N VAL A 39 3.49 16.94 -5.36
CA VAL A 39 4.05 18.01 -4.53
C VAL A 39 4.32 19.22 -5.44
N PRO A 40 3.35 20.13 -5.62
CA PRO A 40 3.39 21.15 -6.68
C PRO A 40 4.34 22.31 -6.38
N THR A 41 4.79 22.45 -5.13
CA THR A 41 5.68 23.51 -4.69
C THR A 41 6.83 22.91 -3.91
N LEU A 42 8.02 23.50 -4.03
CA LEU A 42 9.21 23.08 -3.30
C LEU A 42 8.94 22.97 -1.79
N ALA A 43 8.97 21.74 -1.30
CA ALA A 43 8.69 21.38 0.07
C ALA A 43 10.01 21.30 0.85
N PRO A 44 10.15 21.95 2.02
CA PRO A 44 11.40 21.97 2.78
C PRO A 44 11.57 20.67 3.61
N GLY A 45 11.70 19.53 2.93
CA GLY A 45 11.90 18.22 3.55
C GLY A 45 10.64 17.55 4.10
N TYR A 46 9.46 18.15 3.90
CA TYR A 46 8.18 17.62 4.38
C TYR A 46 7.02 17.99 3.46
N ALA A 47 6.21 17.00 3.07
CA ALA A 47 4.98 17.21 2.32
C ALA A 47 3.88 16.21 2.74
N GLU A 48 2.63 16.66 2.61
CA GLU A 48 1.43 15.88 2.91
C GLU A 48 0.57 15.81 1.65
N VAL A 49 0.13 14.59 1.30
CA VAL A 49 -0.73 14.37 0.14
C VAL A 49 -1.85 13.40 0.51
N VAL A 50 -3.09 13.78 0.21
CA VAL A 50 -4.27 12.96 0.46
C VAL A 50 -4.67 12.22 -0.81
N VAL A 51 -4.85 10.90 -0.68
CA VAL A 51 -5.31 10.02 -1.77
C VAL A 51 -6.62 9.38 -1.34
N THR A 52 -7.67 9.53 -2.15
CA THR A 52 -8.96 8.93 -1.87
C THR A 52 -8.93 7.41 -2.08
N ASN A 53 -9.44 6.67 -1.10
CA ASN A 53 -9.58 5.22 -1.18
C ASN A 53 -10.73 4.78 -0.25
N ALA A 54 -11.89 4.48 -0.84
CA ALA A 54 -13.11 4.16 -0.11
C ALA A 54 -13.01 2.88 0.75
N ALA A 55 -12.02 2.01 0.48
CA ALA A 55 -11.81 0.78 1.25
C ALA A 55 -11.03 1.02 2.57
N VAL A 56 -10.48 2.22 2.77
CA VAL A 56 -9.69 2.57 3.95
C VAL A 56 -10.60 2.95 5.10
N THR A 57 -10.30 2.40 6.27
CA THR A 57 -10.92 2.73 7.54
C THR A 57 -9.85 3.26 8.49
N PRO A 58 -10.20 3.97 9.58
CA PRO A 58 -9.21 4.40 10.57
C PRO A 58 -8.42 3.26 11.23
N ALA A 59 -8.89 2.01 11.16
CA ALA A 59 -8.21 0.84 11.70
C ALA A 59 -7.22 0.18 10.72
N SER A 60 -7.29 0.55 9.44
CA SER A 60 -6.49 -0.04 8.37
C SER A 60 -4.98 0.08 8.66
N LYS A 61 -4.23 -0.94 8.28
CA LYS A 61 -2.76 -0.93 8.25
C LYS A 61 -2.32 -0.76 6.81
N ILE A 62 -1.55 0.29 6.56
CA ILE A 62 -1.08 0.64 5.22
C ILE A 62 0.43 0.50 5.23
N MET A 63 0.94 -0.31 4.31
CA MET A 63 2.37 -0.47 4.10
C MET A 63 2.74 0.22 2.79
N PRO A 64 3.23 1.47 2.84
CA PRO A 64 3.65 2.19 1.66
C PRO A 64 5.10 1.85 1.28
N LEU A 65 5.37 1.88 -0.02
CA LEU A 65 6.68 1.77 -0.62
C LEU A 65 6.81 2.88 -1.67
N LEU A 66 7.75 3.78 -1.45
CA LEU A 66 8.13 4.74 -2.47
C LEU A 66 8.76 3.99 -3.64
N VAL A 67 8.22 4.16 -4.84
CA VAL A 67 8.75 3.55 -6.05
C VAL A 67 9.90 4.43 -6.53
N GLY A 68 11.11 3.89 -6.48
CA GLY A 68 12.30 4.54 -7.03
C GLY A 68 12.29 4.51 -8.56
N GLU A 69 11.32 5.16 -9.19
CA GLU A 69 11.48 5.65 -10.56
C GLU A 69 12.02 7.09 -10.44
N LEU A 70 13.32 7.17 -10.15
CA LEU A 70 14.15 8.30 -10.55
C LEU A 70 14.25 8.24 -12.08
N ASP A 71 13.16 8.55 -12.78
CA ASP A 71 13.15 8.58 -14.24
C ASP A 71 14.06 9.73 -14.70
N ALA A 72 15.30 9.35 -15.02
CA ALA A 72 16.20 9.97 -15.99
C ALA A 72 16.90 11.31 -15.71
N GLU A 73 16.93 11.86 -14.49
CA GLU A 73 17.79 13.03 -14.21
C GLU A 73 18.74 12.77 -13.03
N ASN A 74 19.91 12.20 -13.34
CA ASN A 74 21.04 12.13 -12.40
C ASN A 74 21.74 13.48 -12.32
N ASP A 75 21.12 14.40 -11.57
CA ASP A 75 21.62 15.75 -11.30
C ASP A 75 21.87 16.00 -9.80
N LEU A 76 22.29 17.23 -9.46
CA LEU A 76 22.67 17.60 -8.10
C LEU A 76 21.46 17.62 -7.11
N GLU A 77 20.21 17.62 -7.59
CA GLU A 77 19.00 17.50 -6.76
C GLU A 77 18.76 16.05 -6.32
N GLU A 78 19.24 15.05 -7.08
CA GLU A 78 19.11 13.61 -6.76
C GLU A 78 19.85 13.19 -5.48
N LEU A 79 20.86 13.97 -5.03
CA LEU A 79 21.53 13.75 -3.75
C LEU A 79 20.67 14.22 -2.54
N ALA A 80 19.73 15.15 -2.74
CA ALA A 80 18.74 15.54 -1.72
C ALA A 80 17.62 14.51 -1.55
N ASP A 81 17.41 13.66 -2.56
CA ASP A 81 16.48 12.51 -2.55
C ASP A 81 17.04 11.28 -1.82
N SER A 82 18.33 11.33 -1.43
CA SER A 82 18.96 10.28 -0.61
C SER A 82 18.41 10.31 0.83
N GLY A 83 17.27 9.65 1.02
CA GLY A 83 16.59 9.56 2.31
C GLY A 83 15.10 9.86 2.27
N MET A 84 14.49 9.92 1.07
CA MET A 84 13.05 10.01 0.95
C MET A 84 12.37 8.83 1.67
N ARG A 85 11.39 9.16 2.51
CA ARG A 85 10.54 8.19 3.22
C ARG A 85 9.10 8.58 3.00
N VAL A 86 8.26 7.55 2.95
CA VAL A 86 6.81 7.70 2.89
C VAL A 86 6.19 6.99 4.09
N PHE A 87 5.25 7.68 4.72
CA PHE A 87 4.38 7.13 5.75
C PHE A 87 2.94 7.27 5.29
N ALA A 88 2.06 6.40 5.79
CA ALA A 88 0.65 6.44 5.48
C ALA A 88 -0.14 6.48 6.79
N VAL A 89 -1.03 7.47 6.90
CA VAL A 89 -1.98 7.60 7.99
C VAL A 89 -3.37 7.26 7.42
N PRO A 90 -4.02 6.20 7.93
CA PRO A 90 -5.35 5.81 7.45
C PRO A 90 -6.41 6.77 8.00
N GLU A 91 -7.28 7.25 7.12
CA GLU A 91 -8.47 8.03 7.48
C GLU A 91 -9.69 7.44 6.79
N ALA A 92 -10.89 7.71 7.28
CA ALA A 92 -12.09 7.11 6.70
C ALA A 92 -12.25 7.52 5.23
N GLY A 93 -12.13 6.55 4.31
CA GLY A 93 -12.24 6.77 2.87
C GLY A 93 -11.02 7.40 2.18
N GLN A 94 -9.91 7.60 2.90
CA GLN A 94 -8.71 8.21 2.33
C GLN A 94 -7.42 7.79 3.04
N ILE A 95 -6.29 8.00 2.37
CA ILE A 95 -4.96 7.82 2.92
C ILE A 95 -4.28 9.17 2.92
N HIS A 96 -3.78 9.55 4.08
CA HIS A 96 -2.94 10.72 4.21
C HIS A 96 -1.48 10.27 4.16
N PHE A 97 -0.83 10.48 3.02
CA PHE A 97 0.58 10.17 2.81
C PHE A 97 1.46 11.32 3.30
N VAL A 98 2.48 10.97 4.07
CA VAL A 98 3.50 11.91 4.55
C VAL A 98 4.82 11.57 3.89
N LEU A 99 5.34 12.51 3.11
CA LEU A 99 6.66 12.42 2.47
C LEU A 99 7.66 13.22 3.30
N THR A 100 8.80 12.60 3.60
CA THR A 100 9.90 13.27 4.30
C THR A 100 11.21 13.04 3.57
N GLY A 101 12.04 14.08 3.46
CA GLY A 101 13.35 14.03 2.83
C GLY A 101 14.40 14.77 3.65
N ASN A 102 15.68 14.57 3.31
CA ASN A 102 16.79 15.26 3.99
C ASN A 102 17.05 16.67 3.42
N GLY A 103 16.43 17.00 2.28
CA GLY A 103 16.51 18.31 1.64
C GLY A 103 15.18 18.73 1.01
N PRO A 104 15.15 19.90 0.36
CA PRO A 104 13.98 20.35 -0.37
C PRO A 104 13.65 19.43 -1.55
N PHE A 105 12.36 19.21 -1.83
CA PHE A 105 11.90 18.38 -2.95
C PHE A 105 10.57 18.89 -3.54
N THR A 106 10.29 18.55 -4.80
CA THR A 106 9.04 18.90 -5.50
C THR A 106 8.76 17.89 -6.61
N GLY A 107 7.52 17.81 -7.08
CA GLY A 107 7.14 16.97 -8.22
C GLY A 107 6.26 15.78 -7.83
N ASP A 108 6.18 14.81 -8.72
CA ASP A 108 5.32 13.65 -8.60
C ASP A 108 6.08 12.44 -8.03
N PHE A 109 5.61 11.92 -6.91
CA PHE A 109 6.20 10.75 -6.25
C PHE A 109 5.29 9.54 -6.38
N LYS A 110 5.77 8.46 -7.01
CA LYS A 110 5.02 7.21 -7.15
C LYS A 110 5.13 6.38 -5.86
N VAL A 111 4.00 5.94 -5.33
CA VAL A 111 3.93 5.08 -4.14
C VAL A 111 3.09 3.87 -4.44
N ASN A 112 3.66 2.69 -4.22
CA ASN A 112 2.93 1.44 -4.14
C ASN A 112 2.54 1.21 -2.69
N TYR A 113 1.34 0.75 -2.42
CA TYR A 113 0.91 0.48 -1.05
C TYR A 113 0.02 -0.75 -0.97
N GLN A 114 0.19 -1.48 0.12
CA GLN A 114 -0.67 -2.58 0.50
C GLN A 114 -1.62 -2.13 1.61
N LEU A 115 -2.90 -2.43 1.43
CA LEU A 115 -3.94 -2.18 2.43
C LEU A 115 -4.27 -3.50 3.14
N ALA A 116 -4.19 -3.50 4.46
CA ALA A 116 -4.71 -4.55 5.33
C ALA A 116 -5.78 -3.94 6.24
N ASN A 117 -6.98 -4.52 6.25
CA ASN A 117 -8.10 -4.09 7.08
C ASN A 117 -8.30 -5.02 8.28
#